data_AF-A0A2A6BI28-F1
#
_entry.id   AF-A0A2A6BI28-F1
#
_cell.length_a   1.000
_cell.length_b   1.000
_cell.length_c   1.000
_cell.angle_alpha   90.00
_cell.angle_beta   90.00
_cell.angle_gamma   90.00
#
_symmetry.space_group_name_H-M   'P 1'
#
loop_
_entity.id
_entity.type
_entity.pdbx_description
1 polymer ?
#
loop_
_entity_poly.entity_id
_entity_poly.type
_entity_poly.pdbx_seq_one_letter_code
_entity_poly.pdbx_strand_id
1 'polypeptide(L)'
;MRSLSLIALLLFIMVALKSIHGYITHWFFGRATSADEAKEWEMLTPVKNDDGSWSFKSRYGKWLSASNQIDGFIYVTFVSKNNLCKVCEDWRLDSW
;
A
#
# COMPACT_ATOMS: atom_id res chain seq x y z
N MET A 1 17.17 -20.08 23.84
CA MET A 1 15.74 -20.35 23.61
C MET A 1 15.33 -19.60 22.34
N ARG A 2 15.24 -20.27 21.19
CA ARG A 2 14.77 -19.67 19.93
C ARG A 2 13.39 -20.25 19.63
N SER A 3 12.36 -19.51 20.04
CA SER A 3 10.98 -19.83 19.71
C SER A 3 10.68 -19.22 18.33
N LEU A 4 10.77 -20.03 17.29
CA LEU A 4 10.07 -19.75 16.03
C LEU A 4 8.66 -20.31 16.19
N SER A 5 7.71 -19.43 16.50
CA SER A 5 6.31 -19.83 16.60
C SER A 5 5.77 -19.99 15.18
N LEU A 6 5.19 -21.17 14.93
CA LEU A 6 4.56 -21.62 13.71
C LEU A 6 3.27 -20.82 13.44
N ILE A 7 3.40 -19.51 13.18
CA ILE A 7 2.31 -18.59 12.77
C ILE A 7 2.54 -18.11 11.31
N ALA A 8 3.58 -18.62 10.64
CA ALA A 8 3.87 -18.36 9.23
C ALA A 8 2.98 -19.17 8.25
N LEU A 9 1.77 -19.51 8.67
CA LEU A 9 0.68 -20.06 7.84
C LEU A 9 -0.50 -19.07 7.75
N LEU A 10 -0.25 -17.79 8.07
CA LEU A 10 -1.16 -16.71 7.72
C LEU A 10 -1.14 -16.59 6.19
N LEU A 11 -2.22 -17.04 5.56
CA LEU A 11 -2.62 -16.68 4.21
C LEU A 11 -2.05 -15.31 3.85
N PHE A 12 -1.23 -15.23 2.80
CA PHE A 12 -0.90 -13.95 2.17
C PHE A 12 -2.20 -13.41 1.57
N ILE A 13 -3.06 -12.83 2.41
CA ILE A 13 -4.27 -12.14 1.97
C ILE A 13 -3.78 -10.83 1.36
N MET A 14 -3.37 -10.94 0.11
CA MET A 14 -3.08 -9.79 -0.71
C MET A 14 -4.41 -9.20 -1.18
N VAL A 15 -4.44 -7.90 -1.34
CA VAL A 15 -5.62 -7.16 -1.80
C VAL A 15 -5.26 -6.33 -3.01
N ALA A 16 -6.22 -6.13 -3.90
CA ALA A 16 -6.12 -5.15 -4.97
C ALA A 16 -7.08 -4.00 -4.68
N LEU A 17 -6.61 -2.76 -4.82
CA LEU A 17 -7.46 -1.58 -4.66
C LEU A 17 -8.00 -1.18 -6.03
N LYS A 18 -9.33 -1.14 -6.17
CA LYS A 18 -10.02 -0.86 -7.44
C LYS A 18 -10.73 0.49 -7.37
N SER A 19 -10.56 1.28 -8.42
CA SER A 19 -11.36 2.47 -8.72
C SER A 19 -12.25 2.22 -9.95
N ILE A 20 -13.05 3.20 -10.34
CA ILE A 20 -13.81 3.16 -11.60
C ILE A 20 -12.90 3.08 -12.85
N HIS A 21 -11.61 3.45 -12.72
CA HIS A 21 -10.63 3.48 -13.80
C HIS A 21 -9.68 2.26 -13.81
N GLY A 22 -9.93 1.26 -12.96
CA GLY A 22 -9.10 0.06 -12.83
C GLY A 22 -8.43 -0.08 -11.47
N TYR A 23 -7.45 -0.97 -11.40
CA TYR A 23 -6.73 -1.33 -10.18
C TYR A 23 -5.47 -0.47 -10.02
N ILE A 24 -5.15 -0.10 -8.78
CA ILE A 24 -3.90 0.62 -8.53
C ILE A 24 -2.69 -0.30 -8.74
N THR A 25 -1.67 0.21 -9.41
CA THR A 25 -0.42 -0.53 -9.63
C THR A 25 0.80 0.35 -9.36
N HIS A 26 1.86 -0.29 -8.87
CA HIS A 26 3.14 0.36 -8.65
C HIS A 26 3.99 0.26 -9.92
N TRP A 27 4.13 1.38 -10.61
CA TRP A 27 4.92 1.50 -11.83
C TRP A 27 6.36 1.98 -11.57
N PHE A 28 7.16 2.06 -12.63
CA PHE A 28 8.55 2.54 -12.55
C PHE A 28 8.68 3.87 -11.78
N PHE A 29 9.79 3.98 -11.03
CA PHE A 29 10.14 5.14 -10.20
C PHE A 29 9.16 5.48 -9.06
N GLY A 30 8.36 4.52 -8.58
CA GLY A 30 7.46 4.78 -7.46
C GLY A 30 6.13 5.41 -7.86
N ARG A 31 5.81 5.48 -9.15
CA ARG A 31 4.56 6.09 -9.60
C ARG A 31 3.38 5.14 -9.33
N ALA A 32 2.28 5.66 -8.79
CA ALA A 32 1.01 4.94 -8.80
C ALA A 32 0.27 5.23 -10.12
N THR A 33 -0.22 4.20 -10.77
CA THR A 33 -1.05 4.29 -11.99
C THR A 33 -2.19 3.26 -11.91
N SER A 34 -3.02 3.18 -12.95
CA SER A 34 -4.05 2.16 -13.10
C SER A 34 -3.61 1.00 -14.01
N ALA A 35 -4.13 -0.18 -13.73
CA ALA A 35 -4.10 -1.37 -14.58
C ALA A 35 -5.52 -1.92 -14.76
N ASP A 36 -5.81 -2.54 -15.90
CA ASP A 36 -7.15 -3.05 -16.21
C ASP A 36 -7.53 -4.30 -15.41
N GLU A 37 -6.52 -5.09 -15.01
CA GLU A 37 -6.70 -6.37 -14.32
C GLU A 37 -5.84 -6.42 -13.05
N ALA A 38 -6.36 -7.06 -12.00
CA ALA A 38 -5.60 -7.35 -10.79
C ALA A 38 -4.72 -8.59 -11.00
N LYS A 39 -3.52 -8.39 -11.56
CA LYS A 39 -2.50 -9.41 -11.67
C LYS A 39 -1.52 -9.31 -10.50
N GLU A 40 -0.47 -10.11 -10.55
CA GLU A 40 0.52 -10.25 -9.49
C GLU A 40 1.16 -8.91 -9.04
N TRP A 41 1.23 -7.91 -9.92
CA TRP A 41 1.87 -6.62 -9.63
C TRP A 41 0.93 -5.60 -8.97
N GLU A 42 -0.39 -5.79 -9.12
CA GLU A 42 -1.46 -4.99 -8.51
C GLU A 42 -1.81 -5.49 -7.10
N MET A 43 -1.35 -6.68 -6.74
CA MET A 43 -1.55 -7.26 -5.42
C MET A 43 -0.69 -6.54 -4.38
N LEU A 44 -1.34 -5.95 -3.39
CA LEU A 44 -0.72 -5.26 -2.26
C LEU A 44 -0.83 -6.12 -1.01
N THR A 45 0.19 -6.06 -0.16
CA THR A 45 0.13 -6.59 1.20
C THR A 45 -0.45 -5.53 2.13
N PRO A 46 -1.67 -5.73 2.67
CA PRO A 46 -2.22 -4.83 3.67
C PRO A 46 -1.56 -5.09 5.02
N VAL A 47 -1.28 -4.02 5.77
CA VAL A 47 -0.73 -4.06 7.11
C VAL A 47 -1.62 -3.22 7.99
N LYS A 48 -2.23 -3.82 9.00
CA LYS A 48 -3.04 -3.10 9.98
C LYS A 48 -2.12 -2.46 11.02
N ASN A 49 -2.29 -1.17 11.26
CA ASN A 49 -1.52 -0.40 12.22
C ASN A 49 -2.19 -0.42 13.61
N ASP A 50 -1.43 -0.11 14.65
CA ASP A 50 -1.89 -0.13 16.05
C ASP A 50 -3.02 0.86 16.32
N ASP A 51 -3.06 1.98 15.57
CA ASP A 51 -4.08 3.01 15.67
C ASP A 51 -5.37 2.69 14.86
N GLY A 52 -5.42 1.50 14.25
CA GLY A 52 -6.54 1.03 13.44
C GLY A 52 -6.50 1.46 11.98
N SER A 53 -5.53 2.27 11.56
CA SER A 53 -5.28 2.57 10.15
C SER A 53 -4.68 1.37 9.41
N TRP A 54 -4.54 1.49 8.09
CA TRP A 54 -3.97 0.48 7.22
C TRP A 54 -2.86 1.07 6.36
N SER A 55 -1.77 0.33 6.20
CA SER A 55 -0.75 0.60 5.19
C SER A 55 -0.77 -0.47 4.11
N PHE A 56 -0.45 -0.09 2.87
CA PHE A 56 -0.43 -1.03 1.75
C PHE A 56 0.96 -1.09 1.12
N LYS A 57 1.55 -2.28 1.10
CA LYS A 57 2.89 -2.51 0.58
C LYS A 57 2.82 -3.19 -0.79
N SER A 58 3.46 -2.58 -1.78
CA SER A 58 3.65 -3.18 -3.10
C SER A 58 4.67 -4.32 -3.07
N ARG A 59 4.69 -5.12 -4.13
CA ARG A 59 5.66 -6.20 -4.34
C ARG A 59 7.12 -5.72 -4.37
N TYR A 60 7.38 -4.48 -4.80
CA TYR A 60 8.71 -3.85 -4.73
C TYR A 60 9.10 -3.40 -3.31
N GLY A 61 8.30 -3.73 -2.30
CA GLY A 61 8.56 -3.38 -0.91
C GLY A 61 8.35 -1.90 -0.58
N LYS A 62 7.70 -1.14 -1.45
CA LYS A 62 7.35 0.28 -1.27
C LYS A 62 5.91 0.43 -0.81
N TRP A 63 5.63 1.48 -0.06
CA TRP A 63 4.34 1.76 0.57
C TRP A 63 3.54 2.77 -0.22
N LEU A 64 2.24 2.51 -0.37
CA LEU A 64 1.29 3.46 -0.96
C LEU A 64 1.20 4.71 -0.09
N SER A 65 1.46 5.87 -0.68
CA SER A 65 1.68 7.12 0.03
C SER A 65 1.01 8.30 -0.66
N ALA A 66 0.41 9.18 0.15
CA ALA A 66 -0.07 10.50 -0.25
C ALA A 66 0.94 11.63 0.06
N SER A 67 2.23 11.30 0.23
CA SER A 67 3.27 12.28 0.62
C SER A 67 3.73 13.21 -0.48
N ASN A 68 3.47 12.89 -1.75
CA ASN A 68 3.96 13.69 -2.86
C ASN A 68 2.99 14.82 -3.19
N GLN A 69 3.29 16.03 -2.71
CA GLN A 69 2.50 17.24 -2.99
C GLN A 69 3.25 18.16 -3.94
N ILE A 70 2.64 18.50 -5.08
CA ILE A 70 3.19 19.42 -6.08
C ILE A 70 2.11 20.45 -6.40
N ASP A 71 2.44 21.74 -6.23
CA ASP A 71 1.54 22.87 -6.51
C ASP A 71 0.16 22.75 -5.84
N GLY A 72 0.13 22.22 -4.61
CA GLY A 72 -1.09 22.02 -3.82
C GLY A 72 -1.87 20.73 -4.17
N PHE A 73 -1.52 20.02 -5.23
CA PHE A 73 -2.11 18.73 -5.58
C PHE A 73 -1.39 17.57 -4.90
N ILE A 74 -2.16 16.63 -4.35
CA ILE A 74 -1.65 15.41 -3.73
C ILE A 74 -1.62 14.30 -4.78
N TYR A 75 -0.44 13.70 -4.98
CA TYR A 75 -0.23 12.57 -5.85
C TYR A 75 -0.01 11.31 -5.03
N VAL A 76 -0.82 10.29 -5.33
CA VAL A 76 -0.61 8.96 -4.77
C VAL A 76 0.61 8.32 -5.45
N THR A 77 1.54 7.82 -4.65
CA THR A 77 2.80 7.21 -5.10
C THR A 77 3.17 6.01 -4.23
N PHE A 78 4.25 5.32 -4.59
CA PHE A 78 4.85 4.24 -3.81
C PHE A 78 6.27 4.62 -3.39
N VAL A 79 6.48 4.79 -2.09
CA VAL A 79 7.75 5.28 -1.53
C VAL A 79 8.35 4.29 -0.53
N SER A 80 9.65 4.43 -0.25
CA SER A 80 10.23 3.81 0.94
C SER A 80 9.55 4.42 2.17
N LYS A 81 9.26 3.64 3.21
CA LYS A 81 8.75 4.19 4.47
C LYS A 81 9.75 5.24 4.95
N ASN A 82 9.35 6.50 4.95
CA ASN A 82 10.20 7.59 5.36
C ASN A 82 9.61 8.20 6.63
N ASN A 83 10.47 8.77 7.48
CA ASN A 83 10.03 9.36 8.74
C ASN A 83 9.54 10.81 8.57
N LEU A 84 9.52 11.34 7.34
CA LEU A 84 9.18 12.73 7.07
C LEU A 84 7.67 12.95 7.01
N CYS A 85 6.91 11.95 6.58
CA CYS A 85 5.46 11.96 6.74
C CYS A 85 4.98 10.66 7.37
N LYS A 86 4.87 10.67 8.70
CA LYS A 86 4.51 9.47 9.48
C LYS A 86 3.11 8.90 9.15
N VAL A 87 2.21 9.74 8.65
CA VAL A 87 0.79 9.39 8.39
C VAL A 87 0.44 9.28 6.92
N CYS A 88 1.37 9.54 6.00
CA CYS A 88 1.06 9.55 4.57
C CYS A 88 0.84 8.15 3.98
N GLU A 89 1.33 7.12 4.66
CA GLU A 89 1.11 5.71 4.32
C GLU A 89 0.03 5.05 5.19
N ASP A 90 -0.63 5.82 6.06
CA ASP A 90 -1.63 5.35 7.02
C ASP A 90 -3.02 5.75 6.51
N TRP A 91 -3.75 4.79 5.98
CA TRP A 91 -5.04 4.97 5.33
C TRP A 91 -6.16 4.54 6.29
N ARG A 92 -7.22 5.34 6.38
CA ARG A 92 -8.45 4.93 7.07
C ARG A 92 -9.45 4.41 6.05
N LEU A 93 -10.15 3.35 6.44
CA LEU A 93 -11.23 2.77 5.67
C LEU A 93 -12.54 3.23 6.30
N ASP A 94 -13.25 4.10 5.59
CA ASP A 94 -14.58 4.53 6.00
C ASP A 94 -15.63 3.58 5.42
N SER A 95 -16.73 3.38 6.16
CA SER A 95 -17.92 2.73 5.62
C SER A 95 -18.60 3.66 4.62
N TRP A 96 -19.00 3.10 3.49
CA TRP A 96 -19.77 3.78 2.45
C TRP A 96 -21.22 4.01 2.88
#